data_AF-A0A7J6PWZ7-F1
#
_entry.id   AF-A0A7J6PWZ7-F1
#
_cell.length_a   1.000
_cell.length_b   1.000
_cell.length_c   1.000
_cell.angle_alpha   90.00
_cell.angle_beta   90.00
_cell.angle_gamma   90.00
#
_symmetry.space_group_name_H-M   'P 1'
#
loop_
_entity.id
_entity.type
_entity.pdbx_description
1 polymer ?
#
loop_
_entity_poly.entity_id
_entity_poly.type
_entity_poly.pdbx_seq_one_letter_code
_entity_poly.pdbx_strand_id
1 'polypeptide(L)'
;FLNYLIVTDTEFRPDLVSCICNMAKKFAPTRRWQIDTLVKVMLLGGSSVPDTALSSVCSAIASTPGLYNYAVHKLYFTMLETLGQSKLQKLAMKSSGALVETGLWAIGEYGDLLVEGEGVVGADGNKINITNDDVINLIEFVAQKASAMMSSDIGSIGTVRTGVAKADNGQNSERGPAVICEYVLTCVVKLLSRLDLSTAQRDRLETLLKQFTSSINVELQQRACEYTALLSLSSQDMRKELTGKVPPYAGDEPMRDLPVGETTVDEV
;
A
#
# COMPACT_ATOMS: atom_id res chain seq x y z
N PHE A 1 -23.02 -6.13 -3.71
CA PHE A 1 -21.89 -6.50 -4.59
C PHE A 1 -20.62 -6.82 -3.81
N LEU A 2 -20.03 -5.90 -3.03
CA LEU A 2 -18.78 -6.20 -2.30
C LEU A 2 -18.89 -7.35 -1.29
N ASN A 3 -20.02 -7.51 -0.61
CA ASN A 3 -20.25 -8.65 0.30
C ASN A 3 -20.24 -10.02 -0.41
N TYR A 4 -20.52 -10.04 -1.73
CA TYR A 4 -20.49 -11.26 -2.51
C TYR A 4 -19.06 -11.79 -2.69
N LEU A 5 -18.04 -10.92 -2.68
CA LEU A 5 -16.62 -11.33 -2.77
C LEU A 5 -16.22 -12.29 -1.65
N ILE A 6 -16.81 -12.15 -0.47
CA ILE A 6 -16.52 -12.97 0.72
C ILE A 6 -17.09 -14.39 0.54
N VAL A 7 -18.16 -14.53 -0.25
CA VAL A 7 -18.90 -15.79 -0.45
C VAL A 7 -18.57 -16.44 -1.80
N THR A 8 -17.90 -15.72 -2.71
CA THR A 8 -17.58 -16.20 -4.07
C THR A 8 -16.51 -17.29 -4.03
N ASP A 9 -16.71 -18.33 -4.84
CA ASP A 9 -15.73 -19.39 -5.05
C ASP A 9 -14.37 -18.84 -5.48
N THR A 10 -13.30 -19.49 -5.04
CA THR A 10 -11.92 -19.03 -5.29
C THR A 10 -11.57 -18.99 -6.77
N GLU A 11 -12.25 -19.78 -7.60
CA GLU A 11 -12.04 -19.86 -9.06
C GLU A 11 -12.54 -18.59 -9.79
N PHE A 12 -13.70 -18.04 -9.40
CA PHE A 12 -14.29 -16.87 -10.07
C PHE A 12 -13.89 -15.53 -9.43
N ARG A 13 -13.27 -15.57 -8.25
CA ARG A 13 -12.89 -14.37 -7.48
C ARG A 13 -11.95 -13.43 -8.26
N PRO A 14 -10.90 -13.89 -8.96
CA PRO A 14 -10.03 -12.99 -9.74
C PRO A 14 -10.78 -12.20 -10.81
N ASP A 15 -11.64 -12.86 -11.58
CA ASP A 15 -12.42 -12.20 -12.64
C ASP A 15 -13.40 -11.18 -12.05
N LEU A 16 -14.07 -11.54 -10.96
CA LEU A 16 -15.00 -10.64 -10.27
C LEU A 16 -14.28 -9.42 -9.70
N VAL A 17 -13.14 -9.61 -9.03
CA VAL A 17 -12.32 -8.51 -8.49
C VAL A 17 -11.84 -7.58 -9.60
N SER A 18 -11.32 -8.14 -10.70
CA SER A 18 -10.88 -7.38 -11.88
C SER A 18 -12.03 -6.57 -12.49
N CYS A 19 -13.20 -7.19 -12.65
CA CYS A 19 -14.41 -6.53 -13.15
C CYS A 19 -14.82 -5.35 -12.25
N ILE A 20 -14.88 -5.55 -10.93
CA ILE A 20 -15.24 -4.49 -9.98
C ILE A 20 -14.22 -3.34 -10.03
N CYS A 21 -12.92 -3.63 -10.09
CA CYS A 21 -11.89 -2.59 -10.23
C CYS A 21 -12.09 -1.75 -11.49
N ASN A 22 -12.37 -2.39 -12.63
CA ASN A 22 -12.61 -1.70 -13.90
C ASN A 22 -13.91 -0.87 -13.87
N MET A 23 -14.98 -1.41 -13.27
CA MET A 23 -16.23 -0.68 -13.11
C MET A 23 -16.06 0.52 -12.19
N ALA A 24 -15.37 0.36 -11.06
CA ALA A 24 -15.08 1.46 -10.14
C ALA A 24 -14.22 2.54 -10.81
N LYS A 25 -13.25 2.15 -11.65
CA LYS A 25 -12.44 3.12 -12.40
C LYS A 25 -13.26 3.93 -13.41
N LYS A 26 -14.21 3.29 -14.09
CA LYS A 26 -14.96 3.91 -15.20
C LYS A 26 -16.21 4.66 -14.76
N PHE A 27 -16.89 4.18 -13.71
CA PHE A 27 -18.23 4.63 -13.34
C PHE A 27 -18.32 5.16 -11.90
N ALA A 28 -17.19 5.41 -11.23
CA ALA A 28 -17.22 6.04 -9.92
C ALA A 28 -17.88 7.44 -10.00
N PRO A 29 -18.83 7.76 -9.09
CA PRO A 29 -19.47 9.06 -9.06
C PRO A 29 -18.54 10.16 -8.53
N THR A 30 -17.60 9.82 -7.64
CA THR A 30 -16.61 10.75 -7.08
C THR A 30 -15.27 10.05 -6.88
N ARG A 31 -14.17 10.82 -6.84
CA ARG A 31 -12.82 10.29 -6.55
C ARG A 31 -12.74 9.66 -5.17
N ARG A 32 -13.46 10.22 -4.19
CA ARG A 32 -13.54 9.66 -2.84
C ARG A 32 -14.22 8.30 -2.84
N TRP A 33 -15.34 8.16 -3.55
CA TRP A 33 -16.03 6.87 -3.68
C TRP A 33 -15.16 5.84 -4.43
N GLN A 34 -14.42 6.28 -5.46
CA GLN A 34 -13.49 5.43 -6.20
C GLN A 34 -12.41 4.85 -5.27
N ILE A 35 -11.73 5.71 -4.51
CA ILE A 35 -10.70 5.30 -3.53
C ILE A 35 -11.31 4.34 -2.51
N ASP A 36 -12.49 4.67 -1.96
CA ASP A 36 -13.16 3.85 -0.96
C ASP A 36 -13.49 2.45 -1.45
N THR A 37 -13.99 2.36 -2.68
CA THR A 37 -14.39 1.10 -3.29
C THR A 37 -13.16 0.26 -3.61
N LEU A 38 -12.13 0.86 -4.20
CA LEU A 38 -10.90 0.13 -4.55
C LEU A 38 -10.14 -0.36 -3.30
N VAL A 39 -10.04 0.45 -2.24
CA VAL A 39 -9.43 0.03 -0.96
C VAL A 39 -10.20 -1.14 -0.33
N LYS A 40 -11.54 -1.11 -0.35
CA LYS A 40 -12.36 -2.24 0.14
C LYS A 40 -12.18 -3.48 -0.72
N VAL A 41 -12.08 -3.32 -2.04
CA VAL A 41 -11.82 -4.45 -2.96
C VAL A 41 -10.44 -5.04 -2.72
N MET A 42 -9.42 -4.21 -2.45
CA MET A 42 -8.08 -4.69 -2.07
C MET A 42 -8.10 -5.48 -0.76
N LEU A 43 -8.87 -5.01 0.23
CA LEU A 43 -9.04 -5.68 1.52
C LEU A 43 -9.74 -7.03 1.37
N LEU A 44 -10.86 -7.08 0.64
CA LEU A 44 -11.71 -8.28 0.52
C LEU A 44 -11.22 -9.26 -0.55
N GLY A 45 -10.65 -8.76 -1.64
CA GLY A 45 -10.21 -9.54 -2.80
C GLY A 45 -8.90 -10.29 -2.54
N GLY A 46 -8.08 -9.81 -1.60
CA GLY A 46 -6.85 -10.49 -1.22
C GLY A 46 -5.93 -10.77 -2.43
N SER A 47 -5.43 -12.02 -2.53
CA SER A 47 -4.48 -12.42 -3.57
C SER A 47 -5.08 -12.43 -4.98
N SER A 48 -6.40 -12.28 -5.10
CA SER A 48 -7.11 -12.17 -6.38
C SER A 48 -7.12 -10.74 -6.93
N VAL A 49 -6.53 -9.77 -6.22
CA VAL A 49 -6.47 -8.37 -6.64
C VAL A 49 -5.40 -8.19 -7.72
N PRO A 50 -5.75 -7.65 -8.90
CA PRO A 50 -4.78 -7.41 -9.96
C PRO A 50 -3.87 -6.23 -9.64
N ASP A 51 -2.64 -6.24 -10.18
CA ASP A 51 -1.66 -5.16 -10.00
C ASP A 51 -2.14 -3.80 -10.51
N THR A 52 -3.04 -3.81 -11.50
CA THR A 52 -3.69 -2.62 -12.04
C THR A 52 -4.55 -1.90 -10.99
N ALA A 53 -5.03 -2.60 -9.95
CA ALA A 53 -5.79 -1.99 -8.87
C ALA A 53 -4.92 -1.05 -8.03
N LEU A 54 -3.68 -1.46 -7.68
CA LEU A 54 -2.72 -0.61 -6.97
C LEU A 54 -2.46 0.67 -7.77
N SER A 55 -2.10 0.50 -9.04
CA SER A 55 -1.81 1.64 -9.94
C SER A 55 -3.01 2.58 -10.04
N SER A 56 -4.23 2.03 -10.08
CA SER A 56 -5.45 2.83 -10.15
C SER A 56 -5.71 3.64 -8.88
N VAL A 57 -5.44 3.07 -7.69
CA VAL A 57 -5.57 3.83 -6.42
C VAL A 57 -4.50 4.89 -6.32
N CYS A 58 -3.23 4.56 -6.60
CA CYS A 58 -2.13 5.53 -6.57
C CYS A 58 -2.40 6.71 -7.51
N SER A 59 -2.87 6.43 -8.74
CA SER A 59 -3.25 7.47 -9.71
C SER A 59 -4.41 8.32 -9.22
N ALA A 60 -5.46 7.70 -8.68
CA ALA A 60 -6.63 8.41 -8.17
C ALA A 60 -6.28 9.34 -6.98
N ILE A 61 -5.38 8.89 -6.10
CA ILE A 61 -4.87 9.72 -5.00
C ILE A 61 -4.03 10.85 -5.57
N ALA A 62 -2.98 10.55 -6.35
CA ALA A 62 -2.03 11.54 -6.87
C ALA A 62 -2.69 12.66 -7.69
N SER A 63 -3.74 12.35 -8.44
CA SER A 63 -4.51 13.31 -9.24
C SER A 63 -5.52 14.16 -8.44
N THR A 64 -5.73 13.88 -7.14
CA THR A 64 -6.74 14.57 -6.32
C THR A 64 -6.16 15.15 -5.03
N PRO A 65 -5.50 16.32 -5.07
CA PRO A 65 -4.85 16.92 -3.90
C PRO A 65 -5.75 17.11 -2.68
N GLY A 66 -7.03 17.45 -2.89
CA GLY A 66 -8.01 17.61 -1.81
C GLY A 66 -8.29 16.33 -1.02
N LEU A 67 -7.89 15.15 -1.52
CA LEU A 67 -8.09 13.86 -0.88
C LEU A 67 -6.82 13.26 -0.28
N TYR A 68 -5.65 13.89 -0.38
CA TYR A 68 -4.39 13.34 0.15
C TYR A 68 -4.51 12.99 1.65
N ASN A 69 -4.96 13.93 2.47
CA ASN A 69 -5.13 13.74 3.92
C ASN A 69 -6.13 12.60 4.23
N TYR A 70 -7.26 12.59 3.54
CA TYR A 70 -8.27 11.54 3.70
C TYR A 70 -7.73 10.16 3.31
N ALA A 71 -7.09 10.05 2.16
CA ALA A 71 -6.65 8.78 1.58
C ALA A 71 -5.54 8.13 2.41
N VAL A 72 -4.55 8.92 2.86
CA VAL A 72 -3.44 8.39 3.67
C VAL A 72 -3.93 7.87 5.02
N HIS A 73 -4.83 8.59 5.70
CA HIS A 73 -5.43 8.13 6.95
C HIS A 73 -6.27 6.87 6.75
N LYS A 74 -7.09 6.84 5.69
CA LYS A 74 -7.91 5.66 5.37
C LYS A 74 -7.03 4.43 5.15
N LEU A 75 -5.97 4.56 4.33
CA LEU A 75 -5.04 3.47 4.06
C LEU A 75 -4.29 3.04 5.32
N TYR A 76 -3.82 3.99 6.14
CA TYR A 76 -3.16 3.72 7.42
C TYR A 76 -4.04 2.89 8.36
N PHE A 77 -5.29 3.30 8.60
CA PHE A 77 -6.20 2.55 9.46
C PHE A 77 -6.63 1.21 8.87
N THR A 78 -6.86 1.15 7.55
CA THR A 78 -7.22 -0.12 6.88
C THR A 78 -6.05 -1.11 6.97
N MET A 79 -4.81 -0.64 6.84
CA MET A 79 -3.62 -1.47 7.07
C MET A 79 -3.54 -1.95 8.53
N LEU A 80 -3.72 -1.06 9.50
CA LEU A 80 -3.72 -1.44 10.92
C LEU A 80 -4.76 -2.51 11.23
N GLU A 81 -5.99 -2.36 10.71
CA GLU A 81 -7.05 -3.35 10.88
C GLU A 81 -6.67 -4.70 10.27
N THR A 82 -6.11 -4.67 9.05
CA THR A 82 -5.66 -5.88 8.33
C THR A 82 -4.53 -6.60 9.06
N LEU A 83 -3.59 -5.84 9.63
CA LEU A 83 -2.39 -6.37 10.30
C LEU A 83 -2.64 -6.76 11.77
N GLY A 84 -3.64 -6.15 12.42
CA GLY A 84 -4.00 -6.35 13.82
C GLY A 84 -4.71 -7.67 14.14
N GLN A 85 -5.26 -8.39 13.16
CA GLN A 85 -5.97 -9.66 13.39
C GLN A 85 -5.01 -10.80 13.77
N SER A 86 -4.86 -11.06 15.07
CA SER A 86 -3.86 -11.96 15.67
C SER A 86 -3.91 -13.42 15.22
N LYS A 87 -5.06 -13.92 14.70
CA LYS A 87 -5.23 -15.32 14.28
C LYS A 87 -4.96 -15.58 12.79
N LEU A 88 -4.81 -14.55 11.95
CA LEU A 88 -4.60 -14.70 10.49
C LEU A 88 -3.39 -13.94 9.93
N GLN A 89 -2.51 -13.40 10.78
CA GLN A 89 -1.44 -12.47 10.38
C GLN A 89 -0.52 -12.93 9.24
N LYS A 90 -0.22 -14.24 9.14
CA LYS A 90 0.63 -14.78 8.06
C LYS A 90 -0.09 -14.83 6.70
N LEU A 91 -1.40 -15.09 6.72
CA LEU A 91 -2.22 -15.18 5.51
C LEU A 91 -2.72 -13.79 5.09
N ALA A 92 -2.95 -12.90 6.05
CA ALA A 92 -3.36 -11.52 5.82
C ALA A 92 -2.37 -10.83 4.89
N MET A 93 -1.06 -10.87 5.18
CA MET A 93 -0.07 -10.18 4.34
C MET A 93 0.13 -10.83 2.96
N LYS A 94 0.01 -12.17 2.85
CA LYS A 94 0.08 -12.88 1.56
C LYS A 94 -1.13 -12.57 0.66
N SER A 95 -2.32 -12.44 1.25
CA SER A 95 -3.52 -12.08 0.50
C SER A 95 -3.59 -10.57 0.26
N SER A 96 -3.33 -9.71 1.24
CA SER A 96 -3.53 -8.26 1.15
C SER A 96 -2.30 -7.48 0.66
N GLY A 97 -1.39 -8.11 -0.11
CA GLY A 97 -0.17 -7.45 -0.60
C GLY A 97 -0.48 -6.14 -1.33
N ALA A 98 -1.55 -6.13 -2.14
CA ALA A 98 -2.03 -4.93 -2.82
C ALA A 98 -2.36 -3.76 -1.89
N LEU A 99 -3.05 -4.04 -0.79
CA LEU A 99 -3.40 -3.02 0.20
C LEU A 99 -2.17 -2.50 0.94
N VAL A 100 -1.29 -3.40 1.37
CA VAL A 100 -0.09 -3.05 2.15
C VAL A 100 0.86 -2.19 1.32
N GLU A 101 1.11 -2.57 0.06
CA GLU A 101 1.98 -1.79 -0.83
C GLU A 101 1.37 -0.42 -1.17
N THR A 102 0.06 -0.36 -1.44
CA THR A 102 -0.64 0.90 -1.69
C THR A 102 -0.55 1.83 -0.47
N GLY A 103 -0.71 1.28 0.74
CA GLY A 103 -0.62 2.07 1.96
C GLY A 103 0.81 2.48 2.31
N LEU A 104 1.83 1.64 2.10
CA LEU A 104 3.23 2.02 2.22
C LEU A 104 3.62 3.14 1.25
N TRP A 105 3.14 3.06 0.00
CA TRP A 105 3.32 4.13 -0.97
C TRP A 105 2.67 5.44 -0.50
N ALA A 106 1.42 5.38 -0.03
CA ALA A 106 0.71 6.56 0.45
C ALA A 106 1.36 7.19 1.69
N ILE A 107 1.84 6.38 2.63
CA ILE A 107 2.59 6.85 3.81
C ILE A 107 3.91 7.50 3.38
N GLY A 108 4.64 6.90 2.44
CA GLY A 108 5.89 7.51 1.94
C GLY A 108 5.66 8.84 1.21
N GLU A 109 4.51 9.02 0.55
CA GLU A 109 4.19 10.24 -0.20
C GLU A 109 3.50 11.34 0.62
N TYR A 110 2.68 10.95 1.60
CA TYR A 110 1.78 11.86 2.30
C TYR A 110 1.81 11.64 3.83
N GLY A 111 2.88 11.05 4.35
CA GLY A 111 3.05 10.76 5.78
C GLY A 111 3.19 12.01 6.66
N ASP A 112 3.62 13.14 6.08
CA ASP A 112 3.55 14.47 6.68
C ASP A 112 2.12 14.79 7.15
N LEU A 113 1.15 14.53 6.28
CA LEU A 113 -0.26 14.77 6.56
C LEU A 113 -0.83 13.83 7.64
N LEU A 114 -0.21 12.69 7.96
CA LEU A 114 -0.65 11.84 9.07
C LEU A 114 -0.35 12.49 10.43
N VAL A 115 0.79 13.17 10.53
CA VAL A 115 1.31 13.71 11.79
C VAL A 115 0.89 15.17 11.98
N GLU A 116 0.85 15.93 10.89
CA GLU A 116 0.46 17.34 10.87
C GLU A 116 -1.04 17.54 10.56
N GLY A 117 -1.74 16.47 10.16
CA GLY A 117 -3.10 16.55 9.65
C GLY A 117 -4.09 17.12 10.66
N GLU A 118 -4.61 18.31 10.38
CA GLU A 118 -5.73 18.84 11.13
C GLU A 118 -7.03 18.06 10.81
N GLY A 119 -7.77 17.69 11.85
CA GLY A 119 -9.21 17.44 11.73
C GLY A 119 -9.63 16.04 11.32
N VAL A 120 -8.78 15.01 11.40
CA VAL A 120 -9.26 13.63 11.28
C VAL A 120 -9.94 13.21 12.59
N VAL A 121 -11.26 13.20 12.55
CA VAL A 121 -12.12 12.78 13.66
C VAL A 121 -12.48 11.32 13.43
N GLY A 122 -12.23 10.48 14.44
CA GLY A 122 -12.64 9.08 14.42
C GLY A 122 -14.16 8.94 14.42
N ALA A 123 -14.66 7.72 14.20
CA ALA A 123 -16.09 7.42 14.29
C ALA A 123 -16.70 7.85 15.65
N ASP A 124 -15.87 7.89 16.69
CA ASP A 124 -16.24 8.23 18.06
C ASP A 124 -16.26 9.76 18.33
N GLY A 125 -16.02 10.60 17.33
CA GLY A 125 -15.99 12.06 17.50
C GLY A 125 -14.68 12.61 18.09
N ASN A 126 -13.74 11.74 18.46
CA ASN A 126 -12.43 12.13 18.99
C ASN A 126 -11.44 12.45 17.87
N LYS A 127 -10.62 13.49 18.07
CA LYS A 127 -9.47 13.76 17.20
C LYS A 127 -8.50 12.60 17.29
N ILE A 128 -8.18 12.02 16.14
CA ILE A 128 -7.13 11.01 16.04
C ILE A 128 -5.81 11.75 15.90
N ASN A 129 -4.90 11.55 16.87
CA ASN A 129 -3.55 12.06 16.80
C ASN A 129 -2.60 10.90 16.50
N ILE A 130 -1.97 10.91 15.32
CA ILE A 130 -1.00 9.89 14.90
C ILE A 130 0.39 10.49 15.07
N THR A 131 1.25 9.81 15.82
CA THR A 131 2.62 10.29 16.06
C THR A 131 3.61 9.71 15.04
N ASN A 132 4.78 10.35 14.89
CA ASN A 132 5.90 9.78 14.14
C ASN A 132 6.25 8.36 14.60
N ASP A 133 6.18 8.09 15.91
CA ASP A 133 6.45 6.77 16.46
C ASP A 133 5.41 5.74 16.01
N ASP A 134 4.13 6.10 15.93
CA ASP A 134 3.08 5.19 15.44
C ASP A 134 3.28 4.79 13.98
N VAL A 135 3.73 5.73 13.14
CA VAL A 135 4.07 5.47 11.73
C VAL A 135 5.29 4.57 11.63
N ILE A 136 6.36 4.86 12.39
CA ILE A 136 7.60 4.06 12.39
C ILE A 136 7.32 2.64 12.90
N ASN A 137 6.54 2.49 13.98
CA ASN A 137 6.16 1.20 14.55
C ASN A 137 5.42 0.33 13.52
N LEU A 138 4.51 0.92 12.75
CA LEU A 138 3.80 0.21 11.67
C LEU A 138 4.77 -0.27 10.58
N ILE A 139 5.70 0.59 10.15
CA ILE A 139 6.66 0.25 9.08
C ILE A 139 7.62 -0.86 9.54
N GLU A 140 8.16 -0.75 10.75
CA GLU A 140 9.01 -1.79 11.35
C GLU A 140 8.25 -3.12 11.47
N PHE A 141 6.98 -3.07 11.91
CA PHE A 141 6.14 -4.25 11.99
C PHE A 141 5.95 -4.93 10.62
N VAL A 142 5.63 -4.16 9.58
CA VAL A 142 5.46 -4.69 8.22
C VAL A 142 6.78 -5.29 7.69
N ALA A 143 7.91 -4.61 7.89
CA ALA A 143 9.22 -5.13 7.50
C ALA A 143 9.57 -6.45 8.20
N GLN A 144 9.39 -6.51 9.51
CA GLN A 144 9.68 -7.72 10.29
C GLN A 144 8.83 -8.90 9.82
N LYS A 145 7.54 -8.66 9.52
CA LYS A 145 6.64 -9.69 9.00
C LYS A 145 7.05 -10.16 7.61
N ALA A 146 7.39 -9.24 6.71
CA ALA A 146 7.85 -9.56 5.36
C ALA A 146 9.15 -10.38 5.39
N SER A 147 10.13 -9.97 6.21
CA SER A 147 11.38 -10.71 6.39
C SER A 147 11.18 -12.11 6.96
N ALA A 148 10.30 -12.26 7.95
CA ALA A 148 9.99 -13.58 8.51
C ALA A 148 9.37 -14.54 7.48
N MET A 149 8.55 -14.01 6.54
CA MET A 149 7.98 -14.81 5.46
C MET A 149 9.05 -15.25 4.46
N MET A 150 9.96 -14.35 4.05
CA MET A 150 11.09 -14.67 3.16
C MET A 150 11.99 -15.78 3.71
N SER A 151 12.27 -15.77 5.02
CA SER A 151 13.09 -16.82 5.64
C SER A 151 12.40 -18.18 5.70
N SER A 152 11.06 -18.21 5.76
CA SER A 152 10.30 -19.47 5.86
C SER A 152 10.19 -20.23 4.54
N ASP A 153 10.20 -19.54 3.40
CA ASP A 153 10.14 -20.16 2.07
C ASP A 153 11.43 -20.97 1.76
N ILE A 154 12.56 -20.57 2.32
CA ILE A 154 13.85 -21.28 2.20
C ILE A 154 13.78 -22.68 2.87
N GLY A 155 13.00 -22.82 3.95
CA GLY A 155 12.85 -24.10 4.67
C GLY A 155 11.92 -25.12 3.99
N SER A 156 11.11 -24.69 3.02
CA SER A 156 10.12 -25.56 2.35
C SER A 156 10.65 -26.26 1.08
N ILE A 157 11.90 -26.00 0.70
CA ILE A 157 12.54 -26.60 -0.50
C ILE A 157 12.70 -28.14 -0.38
N GLY A 158 12.54 -28.72 0.82
CA GLY A 158 12.65 -30.16 1.07
C GLY A 158 11.44 -31.03 0.64
N THR A 159 10.33 -30.46 0.18
CA THR A 159 9.17 -31.27 -0.29
C THR A 159 8.98 -31.10 -1.80
N VAL A 160 9.45 -32.10 -2.55
CA VAL A 160 9.22 -32.25 -3.99
C VAL A 160 7.71 -32.18 -4.28
N ARG A 161 7.25 -31.07 -4.88
CA ARG A 161 5.89 -30.97 -5.42
C ARG A 161 5.81 -31.76 -6.72
N THR A 162 5.40 -33.03 -6.65
CA THR A 162 4.88 -33.78 -7.80
C THR A 162 3.43 -33.32 -8.06
N GLY A 163 3.26 -32.28 -8.85
CA GLY A 163 1.95 -31.78 -9.26
C GLY A 163 2.02 -31.23 -10.68
N VAL A 164 1.29 -31.86 -11.59
CA VAL A 164 1.21 -31.54 -13.03
C VAL A 164 0.88 -30.05 -13.22
N ALA A 165 1.83 -29.31 -13.79
CA ALA A 165 1.65 -27.92 -14.17
C ALA A 165 0.63 -27.82 -15.32
N LYS A 166 -0.53 -27.21 -15.06
CA LYS A 166 -1.33 -26.61 -16.13
C LYS A 166 -0.64 -25.30 -16.51
N ALA A 167 -0.42 -25.12 -17.81
CA ALA A 167 0.12 -23.90 -18.38
C ALA A 167 -0.87 -22.75 -18.17
N ASP A 168 -0.65 -21.96 -17.12
CA ASP A 168 -1.34 -20.69 -16.93
C ASP A 168 -0.64 -19.62 -17.77
N ASN A 169 -1.44 -19.02 -18.64
CA ASN A 169 -1.00 -18.07 -19.64
C ASN A 169 -0.76 -16.71 -18.95
N GLY A 170 0.51 -16.28 -18.87
CA GLY A 170 0.94 -14.88 -18.79
C GLY A 170 0.37 -13.98 -17.67
N GLN A 171 1.26 -13.58 -16.76
CA GLN A 171 1.16 -12.39 -15.90
C GLN A 171 0.23 -12.48 -14.68
N ASN A 172 0.71 -13.15 -13.64
CA ASN A 172 0.58 -12.62 -12.27
C ASN A 172 1.91 -12.87 -11.58
N SER A 173 2.73 -11.83 -11.43
CA SER A 173 3.87 -11.86 -10.52
C SER A 173 3.27 -12.08 -9.13
N GLU A 174 3.42 -13.27 -8.55
CA GLU A 174 2.93 -13.53 -7.19
C GLU A 174 3.57 -12.48 -6.28
N ARG A 175 2.73 -11.58 -5.74
CA ARG A 175 3.16 -10.41 -4.97
C ARG A 175 3.83 -10.89 -3.69
N GLY A 176 5.15 -11.02 -3.77
CA GLY A 176 5.96 -11.68 -2.76
C GLY A 176 6.36 -10.75 -1.63
N PRO A 177 6.80 -11.29 -0.48
CA PRO A 177 7.28 -10.49 0.64
C PRO A 177 8.49 -9.61 0.29
N ALA A 178 9.27 -9.97 -0.73
CA ALA A 178 10.36 -9.13 -1.24
C ALA A 178 9.85 -7.80 -1.82
N VAL A 179 8.76 -7.83 -2.58
CA VAL A 179 8.15 -6.62 -3.17
C VAL A 179 7.66 -5.69 -2.05
N ILE A 180 7.04 -6.24 -1.01
CA ILE A 180 6.63 -5.46 0.17
C ILE A 180 7.84 -4.77 0.81
N CYS A 181 8.97 -5.46 0.95
CA CYS A 181 10.21 -4.86 1.44
C CYS A 181 10.73 -3.73 0.53
N GLU A 182 10.61 -3.82 -0.81
CA GLU A 182 10.98 -2.73 -1.72
C GLU A 182 10.14 -1.46 -1.46
N TYR A 183 8.83 -1.64 -1.23
CA TYR A 183 7.93 -0.55 -0.82
C TYR A 183 8.30 0.00 0.56
N VAL A 184 8.68 -0.86 1.51
CA VAL A 184 9.17 -0.41 2.83
C VAL A 184 10.42 0.45 2.67
N LEU A 185 11.45 -0.02 1.96
CA LEU A 185 12.70 0.74 1.78
C LEU A 185 12.43 2.10 1.14
N THR A 186 11.56 2.14 0.12
CA THR A 186 11.18 3.38 -0.57
C THR A 186 10.38 4.31 0.34
N CYS A 187 9.48 3.78 1.16
CA CYS A 187 8.75 4.55 2.16
C CYS A 187 9.72 5.15 3.18
N VAL A 188 10.63 4.35 3.74
CA VAL A 188 11.60 4.77 4.75
C VAL A 188 12.50 5.90 4.25
N VAL A 189 13.07 5.79 3.05
CA VAL A 189 13.95 6.86 2.52
C VAL A 189 13.19 8.17 2.29
N LYS A 190 11.91 8.11 1.89
CA LYS A 190 11.06 9.30 1.76
C LYS A 190 10.77 9.93 3.12
N LEU A 191 10.40 9.12 4.12
CA LEU A 191 10.13 9.62 5.47
C LEU A 191 11.38 10.26 6.10
N LEU A 192 12.54 9.63 5.96
CA LEU A 192 13.84 10.16 6.43
C LEU A 192 14.25 11.49 5.79
N SER A 193 13.69 11.80 4.63
CA SER A 193 13.96 13.02 3.87
C SER A 193 12.92 14.11 4.15
N ARG A 194 11.69 13.74 4.50
CA ARG A 194 10.53 14.65 4.57
C ARG A 194 10.07 14.97 5.98
N LEU A 195 10.02 13.98 6.87
CA LEU A 195 9.51 14.18 8.23
C LEU A 195 10.57 14.81 9.14
N ASP A 196 10.12 15.69 10.02
CA ASP A 196 10.93 16.22 11.11
C ASP A 196 11.03 15.17 12.24
N LEU A 197 11.97 14.24 12.06
CA LEU A 197 12.22 13.13 12.97
C LEU A 197 13.24 13.50 14.04
N SER A 198 13.02 13.04 15.28
CA SER A 198 14.06 13.06 16.31
C SER A 198 15.24 12.15 15.93
N THR A 199 16.42 12.39 16.52
CA THR A 199 17.61 11.55 16.28
C THR A 199 17.32 10.07 16.51
N ALA A 200 16.58 9.73 17.59
CA ALA A 200 16.22 8.34 17.89
C ALA A 200 15.29 7.72 16.83
N GLN A 201 14.28 8.46 16.36
CA GLN A 201 13.38 8.01 15.30
C GLN A 201 14.13 7.82 13.97
N ARG A 202 15.06 8.72 13.67
CA ARG A 202 15.93 8.64 12.51
C ARG A 202 16.83 7.40 12.56
N ASP A 203 17.49 7.16 13.70
CA ASP A 203 18.38 6.02 13.90
C ASP A 203 17.66 4.68 13.73
N ARG A 204 16.41 4.58 14.19
CA ARG A 204 15.55 3.40 13.98
C ARG A 204 15.33 3.10 12.50
N LEU A 205 14.91 4.10 11.73
CA LEU A 205 14.67 3.98 10.30
C LEU A 205 15.96 3.71 9.50
N GLU A 206 17.07 4.34 9.86
CA GLU A 206 18.38 4.06 9.23
C GLU A 206 18.89 2.66 9.59
N THR A 207 18.65 2.19 10.82
CA THR A 207 18.95 0.82 11.23
C THR A 207 18.13 -0.18 10.42
N LEU A 208 16.85 0.12 10.19
CA LEU A 208 15.99 -0.71 9.35
C LEU A 208 16.52 -0.82 7.91
N LEU A 209 16.97 0.29 7.28
CA LEU A 209 17.61 0.24 5.97
C LEU A 209 18.88 -0.61 5.98
N LYS A 210 19.75 -0.43 6.98
CA LYS A 210 21.00 -1.17 7.13
C LYS A 210 20.80 -2.68 7.27
N GLN A 211 19.67 -3.14 7.82
CA GLN A 211 19.36 -4.58 7.89
C GLN A 211 19.25 -5.23 6.49
N PHE A 212 18.84 -4.47 5.48
CA PHE A 212 18.66 -4.98 4.12
C PHE A 212 19.93 -4.88 3.25
N THR A 213 21.01 -4.20 3.69
CA THR A 213 22.26 -4.09 2.91
C THR A 213 23.03 -5.40 2.79
N SER A 214 22.69 -6.39 3.62
CA SER A 214 23.18 -7.77 3.54
C SER A 214 22.07 -8.76 3.18
N SER A 215 21.00 -8.28 2.53
CA SER A 215 19.91 -9.13 2.06
C SER A 215 20.40 -10.11 0.99
N ILE A 216 19.84 -11.32 0.98
CA ILE A 216 20.08 -12.33 -0.07
C ILE A 216 19.41 -11.92 -1.39
N ASN A 217 18.33 -11.13 -1.32
CA ASN A 217 17.69 -10.58 -2.50
C ASN A 217 18.49 -9.38 -3.00
N VAL A 218 19.06 -9.50 -4.20
CA VAL A 218 19.98 -8.51 -4.80
C VAL A 218 19.30 -7.16 -5.02
N GLU A 219 18.02 -7.13 -5.42
CA GLU A 219 17.27 -5.88 -5.60
C GLU A 219 17.12 -5.16 -4.25
N LEU A 220 16.69 -5.86 -3.19
CA LEU A 220 16.59 -5.29 -1.85
C LEU A 220 17.96 -4.81 -1.33
N GLN A 221 19.01 -5.60 -1.58
CA GLN A 221 20.36 -5.27 -1.18
C GLN A 221 20.85 -3.99 -1.87
N GLN A 222 20.68 -3.91 -3.19
CA GLN A 222 21.08 -2.76 -3.99
C GLN A 222 20.36 -1.49 -3.52
N ARG A 223 19.03 -1.54 -3.40
CA ARG A 223 18.23 -0.38 -2.93
C ARG A 223 18.66 0.08 -1.54
N ALA A 224 18.87 -0.85 -0.61
CA ALA A 224 19.29 -0.51 0.75
C ALA A 224 20.67 0.17 0.78
N CYS A 225 21.62 -0.33 -0.01
CA CYS A 225 22.95 0.27 -0.16
C CYS A 225 22.88 1.67 -0.77
N GLU A 226 22.13 1.83 -1.87
CA GLU A 226 21.95 3.12 -2.55
C GLU A 226 21.28 4.16 -1.64
N TYR A 227 20.21 3.77 -0.91
CA TYR A 227 19.53 4.68 0.02
C TYR A 227 20.41 5.07 1.21
N THR A 228 21.20 4.14 1.74
CA THR A 228 22.16 4.45 2.82
C THR A 228 23.24 5.41 2.33
N ALA A 229 23.76 5.20 1.11
CA ALA A 229 24.71 6.12 0.49
C ALA A 229 24.10 7.49 0.24
N LEU A 230 22.87 7.55 -0.30
CA LEU A 230 22.13 8.79 -0.49
C LEU A 230 21.99 9.56 0.82
N LEU A 231 21.56 8.90 1.90
CA LEU A 231 21.34 9.55 3.19
C LEU A 231 22.60 10.11 3.84
N SER A 232 23.76 9.51 3.56
CA SER A 232 25.06 9.92 4.11
C SER A 232 25.77 11.00 3.28
N LEU A 233 25.60 10.99 1.96
CA LEU A 233 26.33 11.85 1.03
C LEU A 233 25.57 13.11 0.61
N SER A 234 24.23 13.10 0.67
CA SER A 234 23.41 14.20 0.16
C SER A 234 22.91 15.14 1.26
N SER A 235 22.86 16.44 0.95
CA SER A 235 22.29 17.46 1.85
C SER A 235 20.79 17.21 2.06
N GLN A 236 20.21 17.75 3.14
CA GLN A 236 18.78 17.57 3.41
C GLN A 236 17.90 18.12 2.28
N ASP A 237 18.27 19.24 1.67
CA ASP A 237 17.51 19.83 0.56
C ASP A 237 17.54 18.96 -0.69
N MET A 238 18.71 18.44 -1.04
CA MET A 238 18.87 17.51 -2.18
C MET A 238 18.06 16.24 -1.97
N ARG A 239 18.01 15.73 -0.73
CA ARG A 239 17.18 14.57 -0.38
C ARG A 239 15.70 14.83 -0.60
N LYS A 240 15.20 16.00 -0.16
CA LYS A 240 13.81 16.41 -0.36
C LYS A 240 13.45 16.52 -1.84
N GLU A 241 14.35 17.06 -2.65
CA GLU A 241 14.16 17.19 -4.10
C GLU A 241 14.15 15.83 -4.80
N LEU A 242 15.16 14.99 -4.54
CA LEU A 242 15.27 13.64 -5.13
C LEU A 242 14.12 12.72 -4.71
N THR A 243 13.58 12.93 -3.51
CA THR A 243 12.42 12.21 -2.99
C THR A 243 11.12 12.99 -3.16
N GLY A 244 11.04 13.91 -4.14
CA GLY A 244 9.86 14.72 -4.43
C GLY A 244 8.60 13.90 -4.74
N LYS A 245 7.42 14.55 -4.66
CA LYS A 245 6.13 13.88 -4.89
C LYS A 245 6.04 13.39 -6.34
N VAL A 246 5.58 12.16 -6.53
CA VAL A 246 5.39 11.60 -7.87
C VAL A 246 4.36 12.46 -8.62
N PRO A 247 4.71 13.00 -9.82
CA PRO A 247 3.78 13.78 -10.63
C PRO A 247 2.53 12.95 -10.98
N PRO A 248 1.35 13.59 -11.12
CA PRO A 248 0.15 12.90 -11.55
C PRO A 248 0.34 12.33 -12.96
N TYR A 249 -0.24 11.15 -13.20
CA TYR A 249 -0.15 10.49 -14.50
C TYR A 249 -0.84 11.32 -15.59
N ALA A 250 -0.15 11.52 -16.72
CA ALA A 250 -0.70 12.24 -17.86
C ALA A 250 -1.89 11.48 -18.46
N GLY A 251 -3.08 12.08 -18.42
CA GLY A 251 -4.31 11.52 -19.00
C GLY A 251 -5.47 11.28 -18.02
N ASP A 252 -5.24 11.39 -16.71
CA ASP A 252 -6.33 11.38 -15.73
C ASP A 252 -6.99 12.76 -15.69
N GLU A 253 -8.04 12.96 -16.48
CA GLU A 253 -8.86 14.17 -16.37
C GLU A 253 -9.49 14.28 -14.96
N PRO A 254 -9.67 15.51 -14.43
CA PRO A 254 -10.38 15.72 -13.18
C PRO A 254 -11.79 15.14 -13.31
N MET A 255 -12.09 14.15 -12.48
CA MET A 255 -13.42 13.51 -12.44
C MET A 255 -14.44 14.55 -11.97
N ARG A 256 -15.52 14.73 -12.72
CA ARG A 256 -16.64 15.58 -12.29
C ARG A 256 -17.38 14.87 -11.17
N ASP A 257 -17.58 15.53 -10.04
CA ASP A 257 -18.35 14.98 -8.94
C ASP A 257 -19.81 14.84 -9.36
N LEU A 258 -20.27 13.59 -9.50
CA LEU A 258 -21.68 13.25 -9.68
C LEU A 258 -22.33 13.11 -8.31
N PRO A 259 -23.55 13.65 -8.11
CA PRO A 259 -24.26 13.51 -6.84
C PRO A 259 -24.46 12.02 -6.51
N VAL A 260 -24.04 11.63 -5.31
CA VAL A 260 -24.22 10.27 -4.81
C VAL A 260 -25.67 10.12 -4.36
N GLY A 261 -26.55 9.66 -5.26
CA GLY A 261 -27.87 9.17 -4.87
C GLY A 261 -29.12 9.84 -5.47
N GLU A 262 -29.10 10.30 -6.72
CA GLU A 262 -30.36 10.44 -7.47
C GLU A 262 -30.42 9.34 -8.53
N THR A 263 -31.26 8.34 -8.26
CA THR A 263 -31.91 7.57 -9.32
C THR A 263 -32.72 8.55 -10.16
N THR A 264 -32.18 9.00 -11.30
CA THR A 264 -33.08 9.27 -12.42
C THR A 264 -33.53 7.91 -12.92
N VAL A 265 -34.62 7.44 -12.32
CA VAL A 265 -35.55 6.60 -13.06
C VAL A 265 -36.07 7.52 -14.15
N ASP A 266 -35.35 7.58 -15.26
CA ASP A 266 -35.90 8.16 -16.48
C ASP A 266 -36.98 7.18 -16.93
N GLU A 267 -38.22 7.48 -16.54
CA GLU A 267 -39.40 7.11 -17.30
C GLU A 267 -39.17 7.55 -18.75
N VAL A 268 -38.92 6.60 -19.66
CA VAL A 268 -39.65 6.40 -20.92
C VAL A 268 -39.51 4.94 -21.35
#